data_AF-A0A1G8ZLB4-F1
#
_entry.id   AF-A0A1G8ZLB4-F1
#
_cell.length_a   1.000
_cell.length_b   1.000
_cell.length_c   1.000
_cell.angle_alpha   90.00
_cell.angle_beta   90.00
_cell.angle_gamma   90.00
#
_symmetry.space_group_name_H-M   'P 1'
#
loop_
_entity.id
_entity.type
_entity.pdbx_description
1 polymer ?
#
loop_
_entity_poly.entity_id
_entity_poly.type
_entity_poly.pdbx_seq_one_letter_code
_entity_poly.pdbx_strand_id
1 'polypeptide(L)' 'MKEVILALVTGVIVGFIFAWGKLPIPAPPALAGVVGIVGIYCGFKLFQLIEPMIQRIFS' A
#
# COMPACT_ATOMS: atom_id res chain seq x y z
N MET A 1 -9.15 -6.18 -10.30
CA MET A 1 -7.86 -6.44 -11.01
C MET A 1 -7.53 -5.34 -11.98
N LYS A 2 -8.51 -4.86 -12.76
CA LYS A 2 -8.35 -3.68 -13.63
C LYS A 2 -7.84 -2.46 -12.88
N GLU A 3 -8.38 -2.24 -11.68
CA GLU A 3 -8.05 -1.16 -10.76
C GLU A 3 -6.59 -1.22 -10.29
N VAL A 4 -6.08 -2.43 -10.04
CA VAL A 4 -4.69 -2.65 -9.61
C VAL A 4 -3.72 -2.30 -10.74
N ILE A 5 -4.02 -2.73 -11.96
CA ILE A 5 -3.23 -2.43 -13.15
C ILE A 5 -3.26 -0.92 -13.43
N LEU A 6 -4.45 -0.30 -13.36
CA LEU A 6 -4.59 1.15 -13.53
C LEU A 6 -3.82 1.92 -12.45
N ALA A 7 -3.93 1.54 -11.18
CA ALA A 7 -3.19 2.19 -10.09
C ALA A 7 -1.66 2.07 -10.26
N LEU A 8 -1.17 0.92 -10.71
CA LEU A 8 0.25 0.71 -11.03
C LEU A 8 0.69 1.64 -12.16
N VAL A 9 -0.04 1.65 -13.28
CA VAL A 9 0.27 2.49 -14.45
C VAL A 9 0.22 3.97 -14.07
N THR A 10 -0.81 4.40 -13.34
CA THR A 10 -0.91 5.77 -12.83
C THR A 10 0.27 6.12 -11.92
N GLY A 11 0.65 5.24 -11.00
CA GLY A 11 1.81 5.45 -10.12
C GLY A 11 3.12 5.61 -10.89
N VAL A 12 3.35 4.78 -11.91
CA VAL A 12 4.52 4.88 -12.79
C VAL A 12 4.52 6.21 -13.55
N ILE A 13 3.41 6.59 -14.17
CA ILE A 13 3.29 7.83 -14.94
C ILE A 13 3.50 9.06 -14.05
N VAL A 14 2.85 9.10 -12.88
CA VAL A 14 2.99 10.22 -11.92
C VAL A 14 4.42 10.30 -11.41
N GLY A 15 5.01 9.17 -11.01
CA GLY A 15 6.40 9.13 -10.56
C GLY A 15 7.38 9.64 -11.63
N PHE A 16 7.18 9.23 -12.88
CA PHE A 16 7.98 9.69 -14.01
C PHE A 16 7.86 11.19 -14.25
N ILE A 17 6.62 11.73 -14.29
CA ILE A 17 6.38 13.17 -14.50
C ILE A 17 7.04 14.00 -13.40
N PHE A 18 6.93 13.58 -12.14
CA PHE A 18 7.51 14.32 -11.02
C PHE A 18 9.04 14.26 -11.01
N ALA A 19 9.63 13.08 -11.30
CA ALA A 19 11.06 12.95 -11.44
C ALA A 19 11.60 13.79 -12.60
N TRP A 20 10.90 13.80 -13.75
CA TRP A 20 11.27 14.61 -14.91
C TRP A 20 11.17 16.11 -14.60
N GLY A 21 10.10 16.53 -13.94
CA GLY A 21 9.91 17.92 -13.49
C GLY A 21 10.81 18.34 -12.32
N LYS A 22 11.64 17.43 -11.78
CA LYS A 22 12.43 17.63 -10.54
C LYS A 22 11.56 18.15 -9.37
N LEU A 23 10.30 17.74 -9.35
CA LEU A 23 9.34 18.13 -8.32
C LEU A 23 9.46 17.19 -7.12
N PRO A 24 9.19 17.67 -5.90
CA PRO A 24 9.08 16.79 -4.74
C PRO A 24 7.96 15.77 -4.99
N ILE A 25 8.29 14.48 -4.89
CA ILE A 25 7.31 13.42 -5.10
C ILE A 25 6.25 13.41 -3.98
N PRO A 26 4.97 13.17 -4.31
CA PRO A 26 3.89 13.12 -3.32
C PRO A 26 3.87 11.79 -2.54
N ALA A 27 4.54 10.75 -3.06
CA ALA A 27 4.67 9.45 -2.42
C ALA A 27 5.79 9.45 -1.36
N PRO A 28 5.78 8.52 -0.37
CA PRO A 28 6.84 8.41 0.62
C PRO A 28 8.22 8.30 -0.07
N PRO A 29 9.14 9.25 0.17
CA PRO A 29 10.38 9.33 -0.61
C PRO A 29 11.41 8.28 -0.20
N ALA A 30 11.26 7.69 0.99
CA ALA A 30 12.14 6.66 1.51
C ALA A 30 11.53 5.27 1.30
N LEU A 31 12.37 4.28 0.97
CA LEU A 31 11.99 2.87 0.94
C LEU A 31 11.33 2.43 2.27
N ALA A 32 11.78 2.99 3.40
CA ALA A 32 11.18 2.74 4.70
C ALA A 32 9.68 3.10 4.76
N GLY A 33 9.26 4.19 4.09
CA GLY A 33 7.86 4.59 4.02
C GLY A 33 7.02 3.62 3.20
N VAL A 34 7.54 3.15 2.06
CA VAL A 34 6.87 2.16 1.21
C VAL A 34 6.71 0.83 1.96
N VAL A 35 7.78 0.36 2.60
CA VAL A 35 7.76 -0.86 3.44
C VAL A 35 6.78 -0.73 4.61
N GLY A 36 6.68 0.46 5.21
CA GLY A 36 5.68 0.75 6.25
C GLY A 36 4.25 0.56 5.78
N ILE A 37 3.89 1.09 4.59
CA ILE A 37 2.54 0.92 4.01
C ILE A 37 2.23 -0.56 3.76
N VAL A 38 3.20 -1.31 3.21
CA VAL A 38 3.05 -2.75 3.00
C VAL A 38 2.84 -3.48 4.33
N GLY A 39 3.62 -3.14 5.36
CA GLY A 39 3.49 -3.71 6.71
C GLY A 39 2.12 -3.47 7.33
N ILE A 40 1.56 -2.26 7.19
CA ILE A 40 0.21 -1.92 7.67
C ILE A 40 -0.84 -2.79 6.97
N TYR A 41 -0.78 -2.93 5.64
CA TYR A 41 -1.72 -3.77 4.90
C TYR A 41 -1.62 -5.25 5.28
N CYS A 42 -0.39 -5.77 5.41
CA CYS A 42 -0.15 -7.14 5.87
C CYS A 42 -0.69 -7.36 7.28
N GLY A 43 -0.46 -6.44 8.22
CA GLY A 43 -1.00 -6.51 9.58
C GLY A 43 -2.53 -6.55 9.60
N PHE A 44 -3.18 -5.72 8.79
CA PHE A 44 -4.64 -5.76 8.62
C PHE A 44 -5.12 -7.12 8.09
N LYS A 45 -4.46 -7.67 7.08
CA LYS A 45 -4.81 -8.99 6.52
C LYS A 45 -4.60 -10.12 7.52
N LEU A 46 -3.53 -10.07 8.30
CA LEU A 46 -3.29 -11.01 9.39
C LEU A 46 -4.40 -10.93 10.44
N PHE A 47 -4.84 -9.73 10.81
CA PHE A 47 -5.96 -9.57 11.73
C PHE A 47 -7.24 -10.19 11.16
N GLN A 48 -7.60 -9.90 9.90
CA GLN A 48 -8.77 -10.51 9.25
C GLN A 48 -8.73 -12.05 9.23
N LEU A 49 -7.53 -12.64 9.16
CA LEU A 49 -7.35 -14.07 9.21
C LEU A 49 -7.62 -14.65 10.61
N ILE A 50 -7.25 -13.91 11.67
CA ILE A 50 -7.34 -14.35 13.07
C ILE A 50 -8.69 -13.97 13.69
N GLU A 51 -9.34 -12.92 13.18
CA GLU A 51 -10.69 -12.45 13.55
C GLU A 51 -11.70 -13.58 13.75
N PRO A 52 -11.91 -14.54 12.82
CA PRO A 52 -12.88 -15.62 13.02
C PRO A 52 -12.54 -16.56 14.18
N MET A 53 -11.26 -16.71 14.56
CA MET A 53 -10.88 -17.50 15.74
C MET A 53 -11.17 -16.74 17.04
N ILE A 54 -10.92 -15.43 17.05
CA ILE A 54 -11.26 -14.55 18.18
C ILE A 54 -12.77 -14.62 18.43
N GLN A 55 -13.59 -14.44 17.39
CA GLN A 55 -15.05 -14.47 17.51
C GLN A 55 -15.57 -15.80 18.13
N ARG A 56 -14.94 -16.93 17.79
CA ARG A 56 -15.28 -18.26 18.35
C ARG A 56 -14.90 -18.44 19.82
N ILE A 57 -13.92 -17.68 20.33
CA ILE A 57 -13.48 -17.75 21.73
C ILE A 57 -14.41 -16.91 22.63
N PHE A 58 -14.97 -15.82 22.10
CA PHE A 58 -15.83 -14.89 22.83
C PHE A 58 -17.33 -15.11 22.60
N SER A 59 -17.72 -16.15 21.85
CA SER A 59 -19.10 -16.64 21.69
C SER A 59 -19.29 -17.95 22.43
#